data_AF-A0A2E0ZG09-F1
#
_entry.id   AF-A0A2E0ZG09-F1
#
_cell.length_a   1.000
_cell.length_b   1.000
_cell.length_c   1.000
_cell.angle_alpha   90.00
_cell.angle_beta   90.00
_cell.angle_gamma   90.00
#
_symmetry.space_group_name_H-M   'P 1'
#
loop_
_entity.id
_entity.type
_entity.pdbx_description
1 polymer ?
#
loop_
_entity_poly.entity_id
_entity_poly.type
_entity_poly.pdbx_seq_one_letter_code
_entity_poly.pdbx_strand_id
1 'polypeptide(L)' 'MKKFLRSMSSNVGVVGELLGFLGANKRWWLIPMVAVLLLFGLLVIFGSASGLAPFIYTLF' A
#
# COMPACT_ATOMS: atom_id res chain seq x y z
N MET A 1 19.26 -18.69 8.83
CA MET A 1 18.13 -17.79 9.14
C MET A 1 18.52 -16.31 9.27
N LYS A 2 19.58 -15.93 10.02
CA LYS A 2 19.96 -14.52 10.21
C LYS A 2 20.40 -13.77 8.92
N LYS A 3 21.00 -14.46 7.93
CA LYS A 3 21.35 -13.87 6.62
C LYS A 3 20.12 -13.41 5.81
N PHE A 4 19.01 -14.14 5.88
CA PHE A 4 17.78 -13.84 5.15
C PHE A 4 17.09 -12.58 5.71
N LEU A 5 17.01 -12.48 7.05
CA LEU A 5 16.50 -11.29 7.73
C LEU A 5 17.35 -10.05 7.47
N ARG A 6 18.67 -10.20 7.30
CA ARG A 6 19.56 -9.07 6.96
C ARG A 6 19.37 -8.57 5.53
N SER A 7 19.07 -9.46 4.59
CA SER A 7 18.70 -9.09 3.22
C SER A 7 17.33 -8.43 3.16
N MET A 8 16.35 -8.89 3.95
CA MET A 8 15.08 -8.16 4.12
C MET A 8 15.30 -6.77 4.74
N SER A 9 16.19 -6.66 5.73
CA SER A 9 16.53 -5.37 6.35
C SER A 9 17.17 -4.38 5.37
N SER A 10 17.97 -4.84 4.38
CA SER A 10 18.53 -3.93 3.38
C SER A 10 17.45 -3.40 2.44
N ASN A 11 16.51 -4.26 2.02
CA ASN A 11 15.39 -3.86 1.16
C ASN A 11 14.44 -2.87 1.85
N VAL A 12 14.18 -3.04 3.15
CA VAL A 12 13.38 -2.09 3.95
C VAL A 12 14.07 -0.72 4.04
N GLY A 13 15.41 -0.69 4.15
CA GLY A 13 16.18 0.55 4.13
C GLY A 13 16.02 1.35 2.83
N VAL A 14 16.07 0.67 1.68
CA VAL A 14 15.88 1.29 0.36
C VAL A 14 14.49 1.92 0.21
N VAL A 15 13.44 1.26 0.71
CA VAL A 15 12.07 1.81 0.72
C VAL A 15 11.98 3.05 1.61
N GLY A 16 12.63 3.04 2.78
CA GLY A 16 12.71 4.20 3.67
C GLY A 16 13.41 5.41 3.03
N GLU A 17 14.52 5.18 2.32
CA GLU A 17 15.23 6.23 1.58
C GLU A 17 14.39 6.83 0.45
N LEU A 18 13.65 5.99 -0.30
CA LEU A 18 12.72 6.46 -1.34
C LEU A 18 11.58 7.31 -0.77
N LEU A 19 10.99 6.88 0.35
CA LEU A 19 9.95 7.64 1.05
C LEU A 19 10.49 8.94 1.64
N GLY A 20 11.70 8.93 2.18
CA GLY A 20 12.41 10.13 2.63
C GLY A 20 12.67 11.13 1.49
N PHE A 21 13.09 10.63 0.32
CA PHE A 21 13.26 11.43 -0.89
C PHE A 21 11.93 12.06 -1.36
N LEU A 22 10.84 11.30 -1.35
CA LEU A 22 9.49 11.81 -1.68
C LEU A 22 9.06 12.96 -0.73
N GLY A 23 9.34 12.81 0.57
CA GLY A 23 9.08 13.85 1.57
C GLY A 23 9.94 15.10 1.39
N ALA A 24 11.24 14.91 1.10
CA ALA A 24 12.18 16.01 0.84
C ALA A 24 11.80 16.84 -0.40
N ASN A 25 11.25 16.21 -1.43
CA ASN A 25 10.76 16.87 -2.66
C ASN A 25 9.35 17.49 -2.52
N LYS A 26 8.82 17.60 -1.29
CA LYS A 26 7.47 18.09 -0.99
C LYS A 26 6.34 17.32 -1.72
N ARG A 27 6.57 16.11 -2.24
CA ARG A 27 5.56 15.30 -2.94
C ARG A 27 4.62 14.55 -1.97
N TRP A 28 4.28 15.17 -0.84
CA TRP A 28 3.38 14.63 0.18
C TRP A 28 1.99 14.36 -0.37
N TRP A 29 1.61 15.02 -1.45
CA TRP A 29 0.37 14.83 -2.19
C TRP A 29 0.21 13.44 -2.82
N LEU A 30 1.30 12.68 -3.01
CA LEU A 30 1.22 11.31 -3.50
C LEU A 30 0.75 10.32 -2.42
N ILE A 31 0.98 10.63 -1.14
CA ILE A 31 0.57 9.80 -0.01
C ILE A 31 -0.95 9.56 -0.01
N PRO A 32 -1.82 10.61 -0.08
CA PRO A 32 -3.26 10.39 -0.13
C PRO A 32 -3.72 9.63 -1.38
N MET A 33 -3.09 9.85 -2.54
CA MET A 33 -3.41 9.09 -3.76
C MET A 33 -3.11 7.59 -3.60
N VAL A 34 -1.92 7.25 -3.09
CA VAL A 34 -1.52 5.86 -2.84
C VAL A 34 -2.39 5.23 -1.74
N ALA A 35 -2.75 5.98 -0.70
CA ALA A 35 -3.62 5.50 0.36
C ALA A 35 -5.01 5.11 -0.18
N VAL A 36 -5.61 5.94 -1.06
CA VAL A 36 -6.90 5.63 -1.69
C VAL A 36 -6.79 4.36 -2.55
N LEU A 37 -5.72 4.21 -3.34
CA LEU A 37 -5.51 3.01 -4.15
C LEU A 37 -5.37 1.74 -3.30
N LEU A 38 -4.64 1.80 -2.18
CA LEU A 38 -4.54 0.69 -1.24
C LEU A 38 -5.89 0.36 -0.59
N LEU A 39 -6.68 1.38 -0.26
CA LEU A 39 -8.00 1.22 0.31
C LEU A 39 -8.96 0.56 -0.69
N PHE A 40 -8.91 0.93 -1.97
CA PHE A 40 -9.60 0.21 -3.04
C PHE A 40 -9.11 -1.24 -3.18
N GLY A 41 -7.79 -1.49 -3.13
CA GLY A 41 -7.25 -2.85 -3.16
C GLY A 41 -7.77 -3.71 -2.01
N LEU A 42 -7.81 -3.16 -0.79
CA LEU A 42 -8.41 -3.79 0.39
C LEU A 42 -9.90 -4.05 0.19
N LEU A 43 -10.66 -3.07 -0.31
CA LEU A 43 -12.08 -3.23 -0.62
C LEU A 43 -12.32 -4.34 -1.64
N VAL A 44 -11.49 -4.46 -2.67
CA VAL A 44 -11.59 -5.55 -3.65
C VAL A 44 -11.31 -6.88 -2.99
N ILE A 45 -10.23 -7.02 -2.21
CA ILE A 45 -9.88 -8.27 -1.54
C ILE A 45 -11.00 -8.73 -0.59
N PHE A 46 -11.49 -7.83 0.27
CA PHE A 46 -12.54 -8.15 1.23
C PHE A 46 -13.93 -8.26 0.61
N GLY A 47 -14.22 -7.45 -0.42
CA GLY A 47 -15.46 -7.51 -1.19
C GLY A 47 -15.60 -8.78 -2.00
N SER A 48 -14.49 -9.30 -2.53
CA SER A 48 -14.46 -10.58 -3.27
C SER A 48 -14.57 -11.79 -2.34
N ALA A 49 -13.97 -11.71 -1.14
CA ALA A 49 -13.93 -12.80 -0.18
C ALA A 49 -15.22 -12.93 0.67
N SER A 50 -16.08 -11.91 0.67
CA SER A 50 -17.30 -11.86 1.48
C SER A 50 -18.56 -11.89 0.61
N GLY A 51 -19.69 -12.33 1.19
CA GLY A 51 -21.02 -12.21 0.55
C GLY A 51 -21.49 -10.76 0.34
N LEU A 52 -20.60 -9.77 0.54
CA LEU A 52 -20.86 -8.35 0.35
C LEU A 52 -20.68 -7.90 -1.11
N ALA A 53 -20.14 -8.75 -1.99
CA ALA A 53 -19.99 -8.46 -3.42
C ALA A 53 -21.26 -7.85 -4.08
N PRO A 54 -22.50 -8.35 -3.83
CA PRO A 54 -23.72 -7.78 -4.42
C PRO A 54 -23.99 -6.33 -4.00
N PHE A 55 -23.57 -5.91 -2.80
CA PHE A 55 -23.78 -4.55 -2.31
C PHE A 55 -22.77 -3.56 -2.92
N ILE A 56 -21.56 -4.02 -3.26
CA ILE A 56 -20.59 -3.21 -4.00
C ILE A 56 -21.13 -2.89 -5.40
N TYR A 57 -21.75 -3.86 -6.07
CA TYR A 57 -22.35 -3.64 -7.38
C TYR A 57 -23.51 -2.64 -7.39
N THR A 58 -24.16 -2.35 -6.25
CA THR A 58 -25.23 -1.34 -6.20
C THR A 58 -24.72 0.10 -6.08
N LEU A 59 -23.44 0.29 -5.74
CA LEU A 59 -22.81 1.62 -5.63
C LEU A 59 -22.21 2.11 -6.95
N PHE A 60 -22.24 1.28 -8.01
CA PHE A 60 -21.77 1.58 -9.36
C PHE A 60 -22.91 1.38 -10.36
#